data_AF-A0A418AXC5-F1
#
_entry.id   AF-A0A418AXC5-F1
#
_cell.length_a   1.000
_cell.length_b   1.000
_cell.length_c   1.000
_cell.angle_alpha   90.00
_cell.angle_beta   90.00
_cell.angle_gamma   90.00
#
_symmetry.space_group_name_H-M   'P 1'
#
loop_
_entity.id
_entity.type
_entity.pdbx_description
1 polymer ?
#
loop_
_entity_poly.entity_id
_entity_poly.type
_entity_poly.pdbx_seq_one_letter_code
_entity_poly.pdbx_strand_id
1 'polypeptide(L)'
;MVCVCCCVWSGVMHQPFVGGGGGTTYYGGPAVDGIFRCHVVSPYTTHLFTWPAFERVPTGRATLSTRSTPIVGHSESPCGHANAILPLLNMSTMAKGSTGILLLDVALGHIDVYFRYVHRTKRWDSCVGEAFLIVLGGVLTDRNGHLYDYSASGDHENTAGIVASLDKSLHATVVARVATYAS
;
A
#
# COMPACT_ATOMS: atom_id res chain seq x y z
N MET A 1 1.81 8.75 11.56
CA MET A 1 2.74 7.61 11.40
C MET A 1 3.71 7.64 12.57
N VAL A 2 4.03 6.48 13.14
CA VAL A 2 5.06 6.34 14.16
C VAL A 2 6.23 5.53 13.57
N CYS A 3 7.42 6.10 13.65
CA CYS A 3 8.66 5.52 13.16
C CYS A 3 9.64 5.40 14.33
N VAL A 4 10.27 4.23 14.49
CA VAL A 4 11.26 3.99 15.56
C VAL A 4 12.42 3.22 14.96
N CYS A 5 13.65 3.70 15.18
CA CYS A 5 14.88 3.13 14.63
C CYS A 5 14.80 2.90 13.10
N CYS A 6 14.38 3.91 12.35
CA CYS A 6 14.30 3.89 10.87
C CYS A 6 13.22 2.95 10.28
N CYS A 7 12.50 2.19 11.11
CA CYS A 7 11.45 1.27 10.69
C CYS A 7 10.06 1.85 10.99
N VAL A 8 9.08 1.55 10.14
CA VAL A 8 7.69 1.94 10.37
C VAL A 8 6.99 0.99 11.33
N TRP A 9 6.36 1.53 12.37
CA TRP A 9 5.68 0.74 13.41
C TRP A 9 4.17 0.87 13.40
N SER A 10 3.65 2.04 13.01
CA SER A 10 2.22 2.24 12.85
C SER A 10 1.89 3.43 11.96
N GLY A 11 0.69 3.40 11.40
CA GLY A 11 0.19 4.43 10.52
C GLY A 11 -1.31 4.62 10.65
N VAL A 12 -1.77 5.76 10.16
CA VAL A 12 -3.20 6.10 10.05
C VAL A 12 -3.43 6.59 8.63
N MET A 13 -4.48 6.10 7.99
CA MET A 13 -4.92 6.51 6.66
C MET A 13 -6.41 6.81 6.70
N HIS A 14 -6.80 7.99 6.24
CA HIS A 14 -8.20 8.38 6.13
C HIS A 14 -8.61 8.48 4.67
N GLN A 15 -9.69 7.79 4.31
CA GLN A 15 -10.34 7.85 3.00
C GLN A 15 -11.64 8.68 3.14
N PRO A 16 -11.61 9.99 2.84
CA PRO A 16 -12.74 10.89 3.13
C PRO A 16 -14.00 10.58 2.32
N PHE A 17 -13.87 9.91 1.16
CA PHE A 17 -14.97 9.66 0.24
C PHE A 17 -15.46 8.19 0.24
N VAL A 18 -14.98 7.37 1.17
CA VAL A 18 -15.36 5.95 1.29
C VAL A 18 -16.16 5.75 2.57
N GLY A 19 -17.26 4.97 2.53
CA GLY A 19 -18.05 4.66 3.73
C GLY A 19 -19.31 5.51 3.94
N GLY A 20 -20.05 5.81 2.87
CA GLY A 20 -21.42 6.30 3.00
C GLY A 20 -21.59 7.76 3.46
N GLY A 21 -20.57 8.60 3.31
CA GLY A 21 -20.68 10.06 3.43
C GLY A 21 -19.84 10.74 4.51
N GLY A 22 -19.24 10.01 5.46
CA GLY A 22 -18.35 10.59 6.47
C GLY A 22 -16.88 10.18 6.36
N GLY A 23 -16.55 9.21 5.50
CA GLY A 23 -15.19 8.72 5.31
C GLY A 23 -14.88 7.45 6.11
N THR A 24 -13.74 6.82 5.82
CA THR A 24 -13.27 5.62 6.51
C THR A 24 -11.84 5.82 6.96
N THR A 25 -11.58 5.61 8.25
CA THR A 25 -10.24 5.71 8.84
C THR A 25 -9.69 4.32 9.10
N TYR A 26 -8.49 4.06 8.63
CA TYR A 26 -7.68 2.88 8.93
C TYR A 26 -6.54 3.29 9.86
N TYR A 27 -6.27 2.48 10.88
CA TYR A 27 -5.00 2.54 11.60
C TYR A 27 -4.46 1.14 11.80
N GLY A 28 -3.16 1.00 11.98
CA GLY A 28 -2.56 -0.31 12.07
C GLY A 28 -1.05 -0.29 11.97
N GLY A 29 -0.48 -1.49 12.02
CA GLY A 29 0.95 -1.74 11.92
C GLY A 29 1.46 -2.61 13.07
N PRO A 30 2.76 -2.97 13.05
CA PRO A 30 3.36 -3.88 14.01
C PRO A 30 3.11 -3.52 15.48
N ALA A 31 3.03 -2.22 15.82
CA ALA A 31 2.83 -1.77 17.19
C ALA A 31 1.47 -2.16 17.80
N VAL A 32 0.47 -2.45 16.97
CA VAL A 32 -0.89 -2.82 17.41
C VAL A 32 -1.32 -4.21 16.93
N ASP A 33 -0.40 -4.95 16.31
CA ASP A 33 -0.60 -6.30 15.76
C ASP A 33 -1.89 -6.42 14.93
N GLY A 34 -2.05 -5.53 13.95
CA GLY A 34 -3.10 -5.65 12.95
C GLY A 34 -3.42 -4.35 12.24
N ILE A 35 -4.52 -4.38 11.50
CA ILE A 35 -5.15 -3.22 10.88
C ILE A 35 -6.57 -3.14 11.41
N PHE A 36 -7.02 -1.94 11.71
CA PHE A 36 -8.32 -1.62 12.23
C PHE A 36 -8.95 -0.53 11.36
N ARG A 37 -10.26 -0.61 11.14
CA ARG A 37 -11.02 0.38 10.37
C ARG A 37 -12.17 0.93 11.19
N CYS A 38 -12.56 2.15 10.88
CA CYS A 38 -13.71 2.83 11.45
C CYS A 38 -14.41 3.61 10.34
N HIS A 39 -15.69 3.34 10.13
CA HIS A 39 -16.53 4.14 9.26
C HIS A 39 -17.01 5.37 10.04
N VAL A 40 -16.62 6.55 9.58
CA VAL A 40 -17.11 7.80 10.15
C VAL A 40 -18.52 7.99 9.63
N VAL A 41 -19.50 7.90 10.53
CA VAL A 41 -20.88 8.23 10.21
C VAL A 41 -21.05 9.73 10.38
N SER A 42 -21.56 10.42 9.36
CA SER A 42 -21.85 11.84 9.45
C SER A 42 -22.85 12.08 10.60
N PRO A 43 -22.56 12.97 11.57
CA PRO A 43 -23.47 13.25 12.68
C PRO A 43 -24.80 13.86 12.22
N TYR A 44 -24.85 14.40 11.00
CA TYR A 44 -26.06 14.94 10.38
C TYR A 44 -27.04 13.87 9.91
N THR A 45 -26.64 12.59 9.83
CA THR A 45 -27.47 11.53 9.23
C THR A 45 -28.19 10.67 10.27
N THR A 46 -27.68 10.56 11.49
CA THR A 46 -28.21 9.57 12.46
C THR A 46 -28.77 10.15 13.75
N HIS A 47 -28.57 11.44 14.07
CA HIS A 47 -28.96 12.06 15.36
C HIS A 47 -28.48 11.30 16.62
N LEU A 48 -27.60 10.32 16.46
CA LEU A 48 -27.08 9.45 17.52
C LEU A 48 -25.59 9.75 17.68
N PHE A 49 -25.23 10.38 18.81
CA PHE A 49 -23.85 10.55 19.25
C PHE A 49 -23.29 9.19 19.73
N THR A 50 -23.07 8.28 18.79
CA THR A 50 -22.28 7.07 19.07
C THR A 50 -20.91 7.25 18.44
N TRP A 51 -19.86 7.11 19.27
CA TRP A 51 -18.50 7.09 18.77
C TRP A 51 -18.34 5.87 17.87
N PRO A 52 -17.93 6.04 16.60
CA PRO A 52 -17.78 4.89 15.72
C PRO A 52 -16.63 4.03 16.26
N ALA A 53 -16.91 2.74 16.45
CA ALA A 53 -15.94 1.78 16.98
C ALA A 53 -14.96 1.36 15.89
N PHE A 54 -13.69 1.24 16.25
CA PHE A 54 -12.71 0.62 15.38
C PHE A 54 -12.85 -0.89 15.43
N GLU A 55 -13.09 -1.49 14.27
CA GLU A 55 -13.14 -2.94 14.11
C GLU A 55 -11.84 -3.43 13.45
N ARG A 56 -11.37 -4.60 13.88
CA ARG A 56 -10.22 -5.25 13.25
C ARG A 56 -10.60 -5.61 11.82
N VAL A 57 -9.78 -5.19 10.86
CA VAL A 57 -9.91 -5.65 9.47
C VAL A 57 -9.55 -7.13 9.44
N PRO A 58 -10.43 -8.01 8.94
CA PRO A 58 -10.13 -9.42 8.79
C PRO A 58 -8.91 -9.58 7.89
N THR A 59 -7.78 -9.86 8.50
CA THR A 59 -6.49 -9.92 7.82
C THR A 59 -5.74 -11.10 8.39
N GLY A 60 -5.35 -12.02 7.52
CA GLY A 60 -4.61 -13.22 7.88
C GLY A 60 -3.99 -13.81 6.62
N ARG A 61 -3.13 -14.83 6.75
CA ARG A 61 -2.50 -15.55 5.63
C ARG A 61 -3.49 -16.01 4.52
N ALA A 62 -4.78 -16.06 4.84
CA ALA A 62 -5.89 -16.28 3.92
C ALA A 62 -6.18 -15.13 2.93
N THR A 63 -5.51 -13.97 3.03
CA THR A 63 -5.58 -12.88 2.03
C THR A 63 -4.57 -13.02 0.91
N LEU A 64 -3.72 -14.07 0.92
CA LEU A 64 -3.02 -14.48 -0.29
C LEU A 64 -4.07 -14.78 -1.35
N SER A 65 -3.96 -14.04 -2.44
CA SER A 65 -4.90 -14.11 -3.55
C SER A 65 -4.95 -15.52 -4.13
N THR A 66 -6.16 -16.08 -4.20
CA THR A 66 -6.45 -17.34 -4.89
C THR A 66 -6.73 -17.11 -6.37
N ARG A 67 -6.55 -15.88 -6.87
CA ARG A 67 -6.80 -15.52 -8.27
C ARG A 67 -5.84 -16.30 -9.17
N SER A 68 -6.38 -16.82 -10.26
CA SER A 68 -5.58 -17.48 -11.31
C SER A 68 -4.64 -16.52 -12.02
N THR A 69 -5.05 -15.24 -12.15
CA THR A 69 -4.23 -14.17 -12.72
C THR A 69 -4.07 -13.05 -11.70
N PRO A 70 -2.84 -12.75 -11.27
CA PRO A 70 -2.59 -11.63 -10.38
C PRO A 70 -2.92 -10.26 -11.00
N ILE A 71 -3.23 -9.29 -10.14
CA ILE A 71 -3.54 -7.90 -10.48
C ILE A 71 -2.39 -7.00 -10.01
N VAL A 72 -1.80 -6.25 -10.94
CA VAL A 72 -0.85 -5.16 -10.67
C VAL A 72 -1.57 -3.83 -10.59
N GLY A 73 -1.55 -3.22 -9.41
CA GLY A 73 -1.92 -1.83 -9.23
C GLY A 73 -0.79 -0.90 -9.68
N HIS A 74 -1.12 0.17 -10.38
CA HIS A 74 -0.15 1.19 -10.78
C HIS A 74 -0.74 2.60 -10.69
N SER A 75 0.14 3.61 -10.73
CA SER A 75 -0.32 4.99 -10.77
C SER A 75 -0.97 5.31 -12.12
N GLU A 76 -2.05 6.11 -12.10
CA GLU A 76 -2.66 6.68 -13.30
C GLU A 76 -1.80 7.76 -13.97
N SER A 77 -0.80 8.30 -13.25
CA SER A 77 0.13 9.28 -13.80
C SER A 77 0.96 8.65 -14.94
N PRO A 78 1.00 9.26 -16.14
CA PRO A 78 1.71 8.68 -17.27
C PRO A 78 3.20 8.47 -17.02
N CYS A 79 3.69 7.26 -17.30
CA CYS A 79 5.08 6.86 -17.16
C CYS A 79 5.51 6.01 -18.36
N GLY A 80 6.43 6.48 -19.20
CA GLY A 80 6.92 5.70 -20.35
C GLY A 80 7.51 4.34 -19.93
N HIS A 81 8.31 4.32 -18.87
CA HIS A 81 8.90 3.09 -18.35
C HIS A 81 7.88 2.14 -17.74
N ALA A 82 6.92 2.64 -16.96
CA ALA A 82 5.88 1.76 -16.40
C ALA A 82 5.01 1.17 -17.52
N ASN A 83 4.66 1.97 -18.53
CA ASN A 83 3.91 1.50 -19.70
C ASN A 83 4.65 0.42 -20.49
N ALA A 84 5.99 0.47 -20.54
CA ALA A 84 6.81 -0.57 -21.17
C ALA A 84 6.90 -1.84 -20.33
N ILE A 85 6.94 -1.72 -18.99
CA ILE A 85 7.12 -2.85 -18.07
C ILE A 85 5.81 -3.60 -17.79
N LEU A 86 4.69 -2.89 -17.61
CA LEU A 86 3.42 -3.50 -17.20
C LEU A 86 2.98 -4.69 -18.10
N PRO A 87 3.08 -4.61 -19.44
CA PRO A 87 2.77 -5.74 -20.31
C PRO A 87 3.69 -6.96 -20.09
N LEU A 88 4.94 -6.74 -19.67
CA LEU A 88 5.92 -7.81 -19.45
C LEU A 88 5.64 -8.61 -18.17
N LEU A 89 4.85 -8.07 -17.24
CA LEU A 89 4.48 -8.75 -16.00
C LEU A 89 3.44 -9.85 -16.23
N ASN A 90 2.70 -9.82 -17.35
CA ASN A 90 1.63 -10.76 -17.67
C ASN A 90 0.55 -10.84 -16.56
N MET A 91 0.14 -9.67 -16.06
CA MET A 91 -0.84 -9.48 -14.98
C MET A 91 -1.97 -8.59 -15.46
N SER A 92 -3.15 -8.71 -14.85
CA SER A 92 -4.22 -7.72 -15.05
C SER A 92 -3.82 -6.39 -14.39
N THR A 93 -4.23 -5.25 -14.95
CA THR A 93 -3.83 -3.93 -14.43
C THR A 93 -4.98 -3.20 -13.75
N MET A 94 -4.66 -2.42 -12.71
CA MET A 94 -5.59 -1.49 -12.07
C MET A 94 -4.88 -0.15 -11.81
N ALA A 95 -5.38 0.93 -12.40
CA ALA A 95 -4.81 2.27 -12.21
C ALA A 95 -5.57 3.04 -11.10
N LYS A 96 -4.84 3.73 -10.22
CA LYS A 96 -5.41 4.72 -9.28
C LYS A 96 -4.48 5.92 -9.08
N GLY A 97 -5.04 7.07 -8.69
CA GLY A 97 -4.31 8.33 -8.51
C GLY A 97 -3.47 8.49 -7.24
N SER A 98 -3.56 7.57 -6.27
CA SER A 98 -2.89 7.73 -4.97
C SER A 98 -2.08 6.50 -4.57
N THR A 99 -0.83 6.74 -4.15
CA THR A 99 0.08 5.71 -3.60
C THR A 99 -0.48 5.09 -2.33
N GLY A 100 -1.00 5.93 -1.42
CA GLY A 100 -1.61 5.44 -0.18
C GLY A 100 -2.80 4.51 -0.47
N ILE A 101 -3.67 4.87 -1.42
CA ILE A 101 -4.81 4.02 -1.79
C ILE A 101 -4.34 2.68 -2.37
N LEU A 102 -3.37 2.69 -3.29
CA LEU A 102 -2.84 1.46 -3.88
C LEU A 102 -2.17 0.55 -2.84
N LEU A 103 -1.42 1.11 -1.90
CA LEU A 103 -0.81 0.33 -0.82
C LEU A 103 -1.86 -0.25 0.14
N LEU A 104 -2.92 0.50 0.43
CA LEU A 104 -4.06 -0.01 1.18
C LEU A 104 -4.78 -1.13 0.40
N ASP A 105 -4.93 -1.00 -0.92
CA ASP A 105 -5.52 -2.05 -1.76
C ASP A 105 -4.71 -3.35 -1.74
N VAL A 106 -3.37 -3.27 -1.67
CA VAL A 106 -2.53 -4.47 -1.44
C VAL A 106 -2.85 -5.07 -0.07
N ALA A 107 -2.85 -4.26 0.99
CA ALA A 107 -3.10 -4.73 2.35
C ALA A 107 -4.51 -5.34 2.52
N LEU A 108 -5.50 -4.83 1.79
CA LEU A 108 -6.89 -5.33 1.78
C LEU A 108 -7.12 -6.46 0.76
N GLY A 109 -6.12 -6.83 -0.05
CA GLY A 109 -6.22 -7.91 -1.05
C GLY A 109 -7.05 -7.56 -2.30
N HIS A 110 -7.29 -6.28 -2.56
CA HIS A 110 -7.96 -5.81 -3.78
C HIS A 110 -7.04 -5.90 -5.02
N ILE A 111 -5.72 -5.75 -4.81
CA ILE A 111 -4.67 -5.98 -5.80
C ILE A 111 -3.58 -6.86 -5.19
N ASP A 112 -2.80 -7.53 -6.02
CA ASP A 112 -1.82 -8.52 -5.57
C ASP A 112 -0.41 -7.93 -5.46
N VAL A 113 -0.10 -6.95 -6.31
CA VAL A 113 1.13 -6.17 -6.23
C VAL A 113 0.84 -4.71 -6.58
N TYR A 114 1.53 -3.79 -5.92
CA TYR A 114 1.64 -2.41 -6.35
C TYR A 114 3.01 -2.19 -7.00
N PHE A 115 3.03 -1.62 -8.21
CA PHE A 115 4.24 -1.28 -8.94
C PHE A 115 4.27 0.20 -9.35
N ARG A 116 5.42 0.84 -9.13
CA ARG A 116 5.74 2.19 -9.59
C ARG A 116 7.22 2.26 -9.96
N TYR A 117 7.53 2.64 -11.21
CA TYR A 117 8.91 2.67 -11.70
C TYR A 117 9.75 3.81 -11.11
N VAL A 118 9.42 5.06 -11.46
CA VAL A 118 10.03 6.29 -10.92
C VAL A 118 9.00 7.38 -11.09
N HIS A 119 8.37 7.77 -10.00
CA HIS A 119 7.58 8.99 -9.97
C HIS A 119 7.57 9.51 -8.55
N ARG A 120 8.14 10.70 -8.32
CA ARG A 120 7.97 11.67 -7.21
C ARG A 120 7.05 11.25 -6.04
N THR A 121 7.36 10.14 -5.37
CA THR A 121 6.79 9.82 -4.07
C THR A 121 7.83 10.16 -3.03
N LYS A 122 7.35 10.39 -1.82
CA LYS A 122 8.20 10.61 -0.66
C LYS A 122 7.91 9.55 0.38
N ARG A 123 8.79 9.45 1.36
CA ARG A 123 8.66 8.48 2.47
C ARG A 123 7.26 8.50 3.11
N TRP A 124 6.65 9.68 3.25
CA TRP A 124 5.29 9.79 3.82
C TRP A 124 4.17 9.22 2.93
N ASP A 125 4.39 9.04 1.63
CA ASP A 125 3.42 8.42 0.73
C ASP A 125 3.38 6.88 0.88
N SER A 126 4.51 6.27 1.27
CA SER A 126 4.65 4.81 1.40
C SER A 126 4.52 4.30 2.82
N CYS A 127 4.90 5.10 3.81
CA CYS A 127 5.12 4.64 5.18
C CYS A 127 3.92 3.92 5.82
N VAL A 128 2.74 4.52 5.77
CA VAL A 128 1.54 3.93 6.40
C VAL A 128 1.18 2.61 5.71
N GLY A 129 1.32 2.57 4.38
CA GLY A 129 1.14 1.35 3.61
C GLY A 129 2.14 0.27 3.98
N GLU A 130 3.42 0.62 4.15
CA GLU A 130 4.44 -0.32 4.59
C GLU A 130 4.13 -0.89 5.98
N ALA A 131 3.71 -0.06 6.94
CA ALA A 131 3.29 -0.51 8.26
C ALA A 131 2.20 -1.60 8.16
N PHE A 132 1.20 -1.36 7.30
CA PHE A 132 0.12 -2.29 7.06
C PHE A 132 0.63 -3.59 6.42
N LEU A 133 1.56 -3.52 5.47
CA LEU A 133 2.11 -4.73 4.86
C LEU A 133 2.96 -5.54 5.83
N ILE A 134 3.82 -4.90 6.63
CA ILE A 134 4.69 -5.58 7.60
C ILE A 134 3.85 -6.39 8.59
N VAL A 135 2.81 -5.79 9.17
CA VAL A 135 1.98 -6.49 10.16
C VAL A 135 1.19 -7.66 9.55
N LEU A 136 0.99 -7.63 8.23
CA LEU A 136 0.38 -8.74 7.48
C LEU A 136 1.39 -9.74 6.91
N GLY A 137 2.69 -9.55 7.21
CA GLY A 137 3.76 -10.42 6.73
C GLY A 137 4.18 -10.18 5.27
N GLY A 138 3.71 -9.10 4.66
CA GLY A 138 4.09 -8.64 3.32
C GLY A 138 5.44 -7.94 3.27
N VAL A 139 5.69 -7.23 2.17
CA VAL A 139 6.94 -6.52 1.91
C VAL A 139 6.71 -5.31 0.99
N LEU A 140 7.49 -4.25 1.21
CA LEU A 140 7.60 -3.08 0.35
C LEU A 140 9.08 -2.77 0.15
N THR A 141 9.52 -2.61 -1.10
CA THR A 141 10.87 -2.19 -1.46
C THR A 141 10.87 -1.14 -2.55
N ASP A 142 12.04 -0.62 -2.88
CA ASP A 142 12.28 -0.02 -4.18
C ASP A 142 12.17 -1.06 -5.32
N ARG A 143 12.27 -0.62 -6.58
CA ARG A 143 12.21 -1.53 -7.73
C ARG A 143 13.37 -2.52 -7.84
N ASN A 144 14.46 -2.30 -7.10
CA ASN A 144 15.66 -3.12 -7.08
C ASN A 144 15.65 -4.12 -5.90
N GLY A 145 14.67 -4.04 -5.01
CA GLY A 145 14.55 -4.91 -3.83
C GLY A 145 15.15 -4.32 -2.55
N HIS A 146 15.56 -3.05 -2.52
CA HIS A 146 16.07 -2.39 -1.32
C HIS A 146 14.94 -1.85 -0.44
N LEU A 147 15.07 -2.03 0.88
CA LEU A 147 14.15 -1.48 1.87
C LEU A 147 14.32 0.04 2.00
N TYR A 148 13.24 0.73 2.32
CA TYR A 148 13.26 2.15 2.59
C TYR A 148 13.79 2.45 4.00
N ASP A 149 14.61 3.49 4.11
CA ASP A 149 15.01 4.08 5.39
C ASP A 149 14.09 5.25 5.72
N TYR A 150 13.42 5.18 6.88
CA TYR A 150 12.54 6.23 7.39
C TYR A 150 13.17 7.12 8.47
N SER A 151 14.50 7.17 8.54
CA SER A 151 15.22 8.14 9.38
C SER A 151 14.79 9.57 9.08
N ALA A 152 14.85 10.45 10.09
CA ALA A 152 14.50 11.86 9.91
C ALA A 152 15.52 12.61 9.03
N SER A 153 16.73 12.08 8.90
CA SER A 153 17.82 12.60 8.08
C SER A 153 17.77 12.09 6.64
N GLY A 154 18.33 12.87 5.72
CA GLY A 154 18.54 12.48 4.32
C GLY A 154 17.41 12.85 3.37
N ASP A 155 17.52 12.39 2.13
CA ASP A 155 16.55 12.68 1.07
C ASP A 155 15.23 11.94 1.30
N HIS A 156 14.13 12.68 1.29
CA HIS A 156 12.80 12.15 1.49
C HIS A 156 12.19 11.53 0.23
N GLU A 157 12.83 11.69 -0.94
CA GLU A 157 12.33 11.19 -2.21
C GLU A 157 12.56 9.68 -2.40
N ASN A 158 11.52 9.01 -2.88
CA ASN A 158 11.55 7.62 -3.30
C ASN A 158 11.96 7.55 -4.78
N THR A 159 13.24 7.80 -5.05
CA THR A 159 13.77 7.96 -6.43
C THR A 159 13.82 6.65 -7.23
N ALA A 160 13.86 5.50 -6.54
CA ALA A 160 13.98 4.17 -7.15
C ALA A 160 12.63 3.43 -7.31
N GLY A 161 11.50 4.13 -7.16
CA GLY A 161 10.18 3.51 -7.36
C GLY A 161 9.71 2.63 -6.22
N ILE A 162 8.55 1.99 -6.34
CA ILE A 162 7.96 1.18 -5.27
C ILE A 162 7.49 -0.15 -5.87
N VAL A 163 7.80 -1.24 -5.16
CA VAL A 163 7.17 -2.55 -5.34
C VAL A 163 6.64 -2.99 -3.99
N ALA A 164 5.38 -3.41 -3.93
CA ALA A 164 4.78 -3.83 -2.66
C ALA A 164 3.81 -4.99 -2.87
N SER A 165 3.86 -6.01 -2.01
CA SER A 165 2.94 -7.17 -2.06
C SER A 165 2.82 -7.84 -0.69
N LEU A 166 1.69 -8.51 -0.46
CA LEU A 166 1.57 -9.48 0.66
C LEU A 166 2.28 -10.80 0.35
N ASP A 167 2.42 -11.17 -0.93
CA ASP A 167 3.14 -12.37 -1.35
C ASP A 167 4.60 -12.02 -1.69
N LYS A 168 5.52 -12.45 -0.82
CA LYS A 168 6.97 -12.24 -1.00
C LYS A 168 7.53 -12.92 -2.25
N SER A 169 6.94 -14.03 -2.70
CA SER A 169 7.37 -14.74 -3.90
C SER A 169 6.96 -14.00 -5.17
N LEU A 170 5.73 -13.48 -5.21
CA LEU A 170 5.25 -12.61 -6.27
C LEU A 170 6.05 -11.31 -6.31
N HIS A 171 6.30 -10.70 -5.15
CA HIS A 171 7.15 -9.52 -5.03
C HIS A 171 8.53 -9.75 -5.66
N ALA A 172 9.23 -10.82 -5.26
CA ALA A 172 10.54 -11.15 -5.80
C ALA A 172 10.50 -11.39 -7.32
N THR A 173 9.44 -12.03 -7.83
CA THR A 173 9.23 -12.23 -9.27
C THR A 173 9.10 -10.89 -10.00
N VAL A 174 8.30 -9.96 -9.47
CA VAL A 174 8.12 -8.63 -10.07
C VAL A 174 9.42 -7.84 -10.04
N VAL A 175 10.14 -7.80 -8.91
CA VAL A 175 11.46 -7.13 -8.80
C VAL A 175 12.44 -7.70 -9.83
N ALA A 176 12.53 -9.03 -9.95
CA ALA A 176 13.41 -9.68 -10.92
C ALA A 176 13.03 -9.33 -12.36
N ARG A 177 11.74 -9.32 -12.70
CA ARG A 177 11.25 -8.93 -14.03
C ARG A 177 11.56 -7.47 -14.34
N VAL A 178 11.35 -6.56 -13.39
CA VAL A 178 11.68 -5.14 -13.53
C VAL A 178 13.19 -4.95 -13.73
N ALA A 179 14.03 -5.72 -13.04
CA ALA A 179 15.49 -5.65 -13.19
C ALA A 179 15.98 -6.07 -14.60
N THR A 180 15.22 -6.91 -15.31
CA THR A 180 15.55 -7.26 -16.71
C THR A 180 15.22 -6.17 -17.72
N TYR A 181 14.44 -5.17 -17.32
CA TYR A 181 14.15 -4.01 -18.16
C TYR A 181 15.34 -3.05 -18.13
N ALA A 182 16.13 -3.05 -19.20
CA ALA A 182 17.16 -2.04 -19.43
C ALA A 182 16.48 -0.71 -19.78
N SER A 183 16.73 0.30 -18.95
CA SER A 183 16.19 1.66 -19.10
C SER A 183 16.90 2.48 -20.16
#